data_AF-A0A3R6VZJ6-F1
#
_entry.id   AF-A0A3R6VZJ6-F1
#
_cell.length_a   1.000
_cell.length_b   1.000
_cell.length_c   1.000
_cell.angle_alpha   90.00
_cell.angle_beta   90.00
_cell.angle_gamma   90.00
#
_symmetry.space_group_name_H-M   'P 1'
#
loop_
_entity.id
_entity.type
_entity.pdbx_description
1 polymer ?
#
loop_
_entity_poly.entity_id
_entity_poly.type
_entity_poly.pdbx_seq_one_letter_code
_entity_poly.pdbx_strand_id
1 'polypeptide(L)'
;MMAQGTPSRQQMLKWVDMLSFAVQEANLYLDTHPSDQAAMAYFQEYNQLRCQALNDYAALYGPLTIETARGGRGKWEWINRPWPWEGEDC
;
A
#
# COMPACT_ATOMS: atom_id res chain seq x y z
N MET A 1 -17.38 -15.37 17.09
CA MET A 1 -18.03 -14.94 15.85
C MET A 1 -17.40 -13.60 15.48
N MET A 2 -16.40 -13.57 14.59
CA MET A 2 -15.81 -12.30 14.14
C MET A 2 -16.80 -11.64 13.20
N ALA A 3 -17.27 -10.43 13.56
CA ALA A 3 -18.13 -9.65 12.70
C ALA A 3 -17.42 -9.40 11.36
N GLN A 4 -18.05 -9.84 10.27
CA GLN A 4 -17.68 -9.52 8.90
C GLN A 4 -17.95 -8.02 8.69
N GLY A 5 -17.01 -7.18 9.12
CA GLY A 5 -17.03 -5.73 8.99
C GLY A 5 -15.79 -5.28 8.22
N THR A 6 -15.96 -4.31 7.33
CA THR A 6 -14.87 -3.69 6.55
C THR A 6 -13.63 -3.47 7.42
N PRO A 7 -12.43 -3.91 6.99
CA PRO A 7 -11.22 -3.77 7.80
C PRO A 7 -10.99 -2.30 8.17
N SER A 8 -10.59 -2.07 9.43
CA SER A 8 -10.37 -0.72 9.94
C SER A 8 -9.24 -0.03 9.18
N ARG A 9 -9.23 1.30 9.14
CA ARG A 9 -8.16 2.10 8.52
C ARG A 9 -6.76 1.65 8.98
N GLN A 10 -6.60 1.39 10.28
CA GLN A 10 -5.34 0.92 10.87
C GLN A 10 -4.98 -0.49 10.40
N GLN A 11 -5.95 -1.40 10.27
CA GLN A 11 -5.69 -2.76 9.77
C GLN A 11 -5.26 -2.74 8.30
N MET A 12 -5.90 -1.92 7.48
CA MET A 12 -5.52 -1.78 6.07
C MET A 12 -4.17 -1.09 5.90
N LEU A 13 -3.86 -0.06 6.70
CA LEU A 13 -2.51 0.53 6.73
C LEU A 13 -1.45 -0.50 7.11
N LYS A 14 -1.68 -1.24 8.20
CA LYS A 14 -0.76 -2.29 8.65
C LYS A 14 -0.54 -3.35 7.58
N TRP A 15 -1.57 -3.72 6.82
CA TRP A 15 -1.47 -4.65 5.71
C TRP A 15 -0.59 -4.09 4.57
N VAL A 16 -0.81 -2.84 4.18
CA VAL A 16 0.03 -2.13 3.21
C VAL A 16 1.50 -2.06 3.68
N ASP A 17 1.73 -1.77 4.96
CA ASP A 17 3.07 -1.66 5.54
C ASP A 17 3.82 -3.00 5.50
N MET A 18 3.16 -4.10 5.89
CA MET A 18 3.77 -5.44 5.86
C MET A 18 4.14 -5.86 4.44
N LEU A 19 3.27 -5.60 3.46
CA LEU A 19 3.56 -5.88 2.05
C LEU A 19 4.68 -4.98 1.52
N SER A 20 4.71 -3.72 1.91
CA SER A 20 5.77 -2.78 1.53
C SER A 20 7.12 -3.21 2.07
N PHE A 21 7.17 -3.69 3.31
CA PHE A 21 8.38 -4.28 3.89
C PHE A 21 8.86 -5.51 3.11
N ALA A 22 7.95 -6.46 2.81
CA ALA A 22 8.30 -7.66 2.05
C ALA A 22 8.89 -7.35 0.66
N VAL A 23 8.29 -6.38 -0.05
CA VAL A 23 8.78 -5.93 -1.36
C VAL A 23 10.16 -5.27 -1.23
N GLN A 24 10.37 -4.43 -0.22
CA GLN A 24 11.64 -3.74 0.00
C GLN A 24 12.77 -4.72 0.35
N GLU A 25 12.50 -5.70 1.21
CA GLU A 25 13.45 -6.75 1.58
C GLU A 25 13.83 -7.61 0.37
N ALA A 26 12.85 -8.03 -0.44
CA ALA A 26 13.13 -8.81 -1.64
C ALA A 26 13.95 -8.01 -2.66
N ASN A 27 13.68 -6.71 -2.80
CA ASN A 27 14.50 -5.83 -3.65
C ASN A 27 15.95 -5.75 -3.15
N LEU A 28 16.14 -5.53 -1.84
CA LEU A 28 17.47 -5.47 -1.24
C LEU A 28 18.25 -6.78 -1.39
N TYR A 29 17.57 -7.92 -1.29
CA TYR A 29 18.18 -9.22 -1.55
C TYR A 29 18.61 -9.34 -3.02
N LEU A 30 17.74 -8.95 -3.96
CA LEU A 30 18.01 -8.99 -5.40
C LEU A 30 19.16 -8.08 -5.84
N ASP A 31 19.44 -6.99 -5.12
CA ASP A 31 20.61 -6.13 -5.37
C ASP A 31 21.93 -6.91 -5.30
N THR A 32 21.97 -8.00 -4.52
CA THR A 32 23.14 -8.90 -4.38
C THR A 32 22.98 -10.21 -5.14
N HIS A 33 21.76 -10.62 -5.48
CA HIS A 33 21.45 -11.89 -6.16
C HIS A 33 20.52 -11.68 -7.38
N PRO A 34 20.95 -10.93 -8.42
CA PRO A 34 20.06 -10.50 -9.50
C PRO A 34 19.58 -11.63 -10.42
N SER A 35 20.20 -12.81 -10.36
CA SER A 35 19.82 -13.99 -11.17
C SER A 35 18.94 -14.99 -10.42
N ASP A 36 18.59 -14.71 -9.16
CA ASP A 36 17.75 -15.60 -8.35
C ASP A 36 16.28 -15.50 -8.80
N GLN A 37 15.83 -16.52 -9.54
CA GLN A 37 14.47 -16.58 -10.08
C GLN A 37 13.39 -16.70 -9.00
N ALA A 38 13.70 -17.33 -7.88
CA ALA A 38 12.74 -17.48 -6.79
C ALA A 38 12.52 -16.13 -6.10
N ALA A 39 13.59 -15.37 -5.85
CA ALA A 39 13.49 -14.02 -5.29
C ALA A 39 12.77 -13.05 -6.25
N MET A 40 12.99 -13.16 -7.56
CA MET A 40 12.25 -12.37 -8.55
C MET A 40 10.75 -12.68 -8.55
N ALA A 41 10.38 -13.96 -8.50
CA ALA A 41 8.97 -14.38 -8.42
C ALA A 41 8.31 -13.88 -7.14
N TYR A 42 9.00 -14.01 -5.99
CA TYR A 42 8.53 -13.48 -4.71
C TYR A 42 8.31 -11.97 -4.77
N PHE A 43 9.29 -11.21 -5.28
CA PHE A 43 9.15 -9.77 -5.44
C PHE A 43 7.93 -9.40 -6.30
N GLN A 44 7.73 -10.07 -7.43
CA GLN A 44 6.61 -9.80 -8.32
C GLN A 44 5.26 -10.07 -7.66
N GLU A 45 5.10 -11.23 -6.99
CA GLU A 45 3.88 -11.60 -6.28
C GLU A 45 3.53 -10.57 -5.20
N TYR A 46 4.49 -10.25 -4.33
CA TYR A 46 4.24 -9.32 -3.21
C TYR A 46 4.05 -7.88 -3.69
N ASN A 47 4.70 -7.48 -4.78
CA ASN A 47 4.47 -6.16 -5.35
C ASN A 47 3.07 -6.04 -5.96
N GLN A 48 2.54 -7.09 -6.59
CA GLN A 48 1.15 -7.12 -7.04
C GLN A 48 0.16 -7.02 -5.87
N LEU A 49 0.38 -7.80 -4.80
CA LEU A 49 -0.43 -7.72 -3.58
C LEU A 49 -0.37 -6.33 -2.95
N ARG A 50 0.82 -5.70 -2.90
CA ARG A 50 1.02 -4.35 -2.37
C ARG A 50 0.21 -3.32 -3.17
N CYS A 51 0.28 -3.39 -4.50
CA CYS A 51 -0.50 -2.53 -5.39
C CYS A 51 -2.01 -2.71 -5.18
N GLN A 52 -2.48 -3.94 -4.98
CA GLN A 52 -3.90 -4.19 -4.68
C GLN A 52 -4.30 -3.58 -3.33
N ALA A 53 -3.52 -3.82 -2.27
CA ALA A 53 -3.78 -3.27 -0.95
C ALA A 53 -3.81 -1.73 -0.93
N LEU A 54 -2.91 -1.09 -1.68
CA LEU A 54 -2.89 0.37 -1.86
C LEU A 54 -4.14 0.88 -2.58
N ASN A 55 -4.61 0.19 -3.62
CA ASN A 55 -5.85 0.54 -4.32
C ASN A 55 -7.09 0.37 -3.44
N ASP A 56 -7.16 -0.73 -2.68
CA ASP A 56 -8.26 -1.00 -1.76
C ASP A 56 -8.32 0.04 -0.64
N TYR A 57 -7.16 0.43 -0.11
CA TYR A 57 -7.06 1.53 0.86
C TYR A 57 -7.52 2.84 0.23
N ALA A 58 -7.02 3.17 -0.97
CA ALA A 58 -7.33 4.42 -1.65
C ALA A 58 -8.83 4.57 -1.95
N ALA A 59 -9.50 3.47 -2.29
CA ALA A 59 -10.94 3.45 -2.56
C ALA A 59 -11.79 3.82 -1.33
N LEU A 60 -11.31 3.52 -0.11
CA LEU A 60 -12.05 3.73 1.13
C LEU A 60 -11.63 5.00 1.89
N TYR A 61 -10.33 5.25 1.96
CA TYR A 61 -9.74 6.28 2.84
C TYR A 61 -9.01 7.39 2.08
N GLY A 62 -8.82 7.25 0.77
CA GLY A 62 -8.06 8.17 -0.07
C GLY A 62 -6.62 7.71 -0.30
N PRO A 63 -5.94 8.27 -1.32
CA PRO A 63 -4.65 7.78 -1.80
C PRO A 63 -3.53 7.95 -0.77
N LEU A 64 -2.71 6.90 -0.60
CA LEU A 64 -1.48 6.96 0.21
C LEU A 64 -0.25 7.30 -0.64
N THR A 65 -0.28 6.95 -1.92
CA THR A 65 0.76 7.28 -2.90
C THR A 65 0.16 8.04 -4.07
N ILE A 66 0.97 8.86 -4.73
CA ILE A 66 0.56 9.61 -5.93
C ILE A 66 0.02 8.67 -7.02
N GLU A 67 0.55 7.45 -7.11
CA GLU A 67 0.15 6.43 -8.08
C GLU A 67 -1.31 5.99 -7.90
N THR A 68 -1.80 6.04 -6.66
CA THR A 68 -3.20 5.72 -6.32
C THR A 68 -4.12 6.94 -6.36
N ALA A 69 -3.57 8.15 -6.55
CA ALA A 69 -4.36 9.37 -6.62
C ALA A 69 -5.18 9.38 -7.92
N ARG A 70 -6.51 9.34 -7.77
CA ARG A 70 -7.43 9.45 -8.90
C ARG A 70 -7.96 10.88 -9.00
N GLY A 71 -7.96 11.42 -10.21
CA GLY A 71 -8.64 12.69 -10.52
C GLY A 71 -10.15 12.48 -10.59
N GLY A 72 -10.82 12.34 -9.45
CA GLY A 72 -12.26 12.10 -9.36
C GLY A 72 -13.06 13.36 -9.05
N ARG A 73 -14.12 13.65 -9.83
CA ARG A 73 -15.12 14.72 -9.56
C ARG A 73 -14.55 16.15 -9.50
N GLY A 74 -13.60 16.48 -10.39
CA GLY A 74 -13.07 17.84 -10.51
C GLY A 74 -12.25 18.32 -9.32
N LYS A 75 -11.78 17.39 -8.46
CA LYS A 75 -10.94 17.66 -7.30
C LYS A 75 -9.69 16.78 -7.34
N TRP A 76 -8.56 17.34 -6.92
CA TRP A 76 -7.31 16.60 -6.79
C TRP A 76 -7.27 15.89 -5.43
N GLU A 77 -7.66 14.61 -5.39
CA GLU A 77 -7.86 13.86 -4.13
C GLU A 77 -6.60 13.76 -3.26
N TRP A 78 -5.40 13.90 -3.85
CA TRP A 78 -4.10 13.89 -3.15
C TRP A 78 -3.93 14.98 -2.08
N ILE A 79 -4.55 16.16 -2.28
CA ILE A 79 -4.43 17.30 -1.34
C ILE A 79 -5.64 17.45 -0.41
N ASN A 80 -6.66 16.60 -0.57
CA ASN A 80 -7.96 16.78 0.10
C ASN A 80 -8.11 16.00 1.41
N ARG A 81 -7.07 15.32 1.88
CA ARG A 81 -7.06 14.55 3.13
C ARG A 81 -5.80 14.89 3.93
N PRO A 82 -5.89 14.92 5.27
CA PRO A 82 -4.71 15.06 6.11
C PRO A 82 -3.77 13.90 5.81
N TRP A 83 -2.50 14.21 5.59
CA TRP A 83 -1.52 13.20 5.25
C TRP A 83 -1.31 12.24 6.42
N PRO A 84 -0.97 10.97 6.15
CA PRO A 84 -0.74 9.99 7.22
C PRO A 84 0.31 10.42 8.26
N TRP A 85 1.24 11.30 7.89
CA TRP A 85 2.29 11.84 8.75
C TRP A 85 1.97 13.21 9.38
N GLU A 86 0.83 13.83 9.05
CA GLU A 86 0.40 15.10 9.68
C GLU A 86 -0.16 14.89 11.09
N GLY A 87 -0.37 13.64 11.52
CA GLY A 87 -1.09 13.34 12.75
C GLY A 87 -2.58 13.67 12.59
N GLU A 88 -3.44 12.94 13.28
CA GLU A 88 -4.80 13.47 13.46
C GLU A 88 -4.64 14.69 14.38
N ASP A 89 -5.13 15.86 13.95
CA ASP A 89 -5.13 17.09 14.75
C ASP A 89 -5.51 16.74 16.20
N CYS A 90 -4.64 17.11 17.14
CA CYS A 90 -4.79 16.80 18.57
C CYS A 90 -6.05 17.41 19.19
#